data_AF-A0A3C0U5F4-F1
#
_entry.id   AF-A0A3C0U5F4-F1
#
_cell.length_a   1.000
_cell.length_b   1.000
_cell.length_c   1.000
_cell.angle_alpha   90.00
_cell.angle_beta   90.00
_cell.angle_gamma   90.00
#
_symmetry.space_group_name_H-M   'P 1'
#
loop_
_entity.id
_entity.type
_entity.pdbx_description
1 polymer ?
#
loop_
_entity_poly.entity_id
_entity_poly.type
_entity_poly.pdbx_seq_one_letter_code
_entity_poly.pdbx_strand_id
1 'polypeptide(L)' 'MKGSAIAKKLTVREIDRIIEMAWEDRTPFDAITIQFGISEAETIAL' A
#
# COMPACT_ATOMS: atom_id res chain seq x y z
N MET A 1 -13.54 -2.15 11.24
CA MET A 1 -12.64 -3.09 10.53
C MET A 1 -12.88 -2.94 9.03
N LYS A 2 -12.02 -2.18 8.31
CA LYS A 2 -12.11 -1.97 6.85
C LYS A 2 -10.84 -2.42 6.09
N GLY A 3 -9.74 -2.72 6.78
CA GLY A 3 -8.45 -3.08 6.13
C GLY A 3 -8.41 -4.41 5.36
N SER A 4 -9.43 -5.27 5.50
CA SER A 4 -9.44 -6.58 4.82
C SER A 4 -10.02 -6.55 3.40
N ALA A 5 -10.75 -5.49 3.02
CA ALA A 5 -11.42 -5.45 1.72
C ALA A 5 -10.53 -4.93 0.59
N ILE A 6 -9.51 -4.10 0.88
CA ILE A 6 -8.67 -3.50 -0.17
C ILE A 6 -7.53 -4.42 -0.57
N ALA A 7 -6.86 -5.10 0.38
CA ALA A 7 -5.83 -6.10 0.07
C ALA A 7 -6.36 -7.25 -0.81
N LYS A 8 -7.66 -7.58 -0.71
CA LYS A 8 -8.31 -8.61 -1.56
C LYS A 8 -8.43 -8.22 -3.04
N LYS A 9 -8.20 -6.96 -3.41
CA LYS A 9 -8.27 -6.46 -4.79
C LYS A 9 -6.90 -6.18 -5.41
N LEU A 10 -5.84 -6.12 -4.61
CA LEU A 10 -4.49 -5.90 -5.11
C LEU A 10 -3.93 -7.19 -5.71
N THR A 11 -3.27 -7.06 -6.84
CA THR A 11 -2.47 -8.12 -7.45
C THR A 11 -1.16 -8.30 -6.67
N VAL A 12 -0.53 -9.47 -6.80
CA VAL A 12 0.79 -9.74 -6.21
C VAL A 12 1.82 -8.67 -6.61
N ARG A 13 1.81 -8.24 -7.87
CA ARG A 13 2.72 -7.21 -8.39
C ARG A 13 2.49 -5.84 -7.76
N GLU A 14 1.23 -5.49 -7.47
CA GLU A 14 0.92 -4.23 -6.77
C GLU A 14 1.39 -4.30 -5.32
N ILE A 15 1.22 -5.45 -4.66
CA ILE A 15 1.73 -5.65 -3.29
C ILE A 15 3.25 -5.53 -3.27
N ASP A 16 3.97 -6.21 -4.15
CA ASP A 16 5.43 -6.11 -4.26
C ASP A 16 5.86 -4.66 -4.46
N ARG A 17 5.18 -3.93 -5.35
CA ARG A 17 5.48 -2.52 -5.61
C ARG A 17 5.20 -1.62 -4.40
N ILE A 18 4.11 -1.86 -3.67
CA ILE A 18 3.78 -1.12 -2.45
C ILE A 18 4.84 -1.34 -1.38
N ILE A 19 5.31 -2.59 -1.21
CA ILE A 19 6.38 -2.92 -0.26
C ILE A 19 7.69 -2.23 -0.65
N GLU A 20 8.08 -2.29 -1.93
CA GLU A 20 9.26 -1.55 -2.42
C GLU A 20 9.15 -0.05 -2.14
N MET A 21 8.01 0.55 -2.46
CA MET A 21 7.74 1.98 -2.21
C MET A 21 7.80 2.32 -0.73
N ALA A 22 7.26 1.48 0.16
CA ALA A 22 7.32 1.70 1.60
C ALA A 22 8.75 1.57 2.17
N TRP A 23 9.64 0.85 1.48
CA TRP A 23 11.06 0.73 1.84
C TRP A 23 11.94 1.85 1.24
N GLU A 24 11.44 2.61 0.26
CA GLU A 24 12.16 3.76 -0.29
C GLU A 24 12.04 4.97 0.65
N ASP A 25 13.16 5.42 1.20
CA ASP A 25 13.28 6.55 2.15
C ASP A 25 12.75 7.92 1.60
N ARG A 26 12.35 7.96 0.33
CA ARG A 26 11.84 9.14 -0.37
C ARG A 26 10.38 9.02 -0.85
N THR A 27 9.70 7.95 -0.51
CA THR A 27 8.31 7.73 -0.93
C THR A 27 7.36 7.92 0.26
N PRO A 28 6.68 9.08 0.37
CA PRO A 28 5.72 9.31 1.44
C PRO A 28 4.49 8.41 1.28
N PHE A 29 3.84 8.05 2.39
CA PHE A 29 2.61 7.25 2.36
C PHE A 29 1.47 7.89 1.56
N ASP A 30 1.46 9.22 1.41
CA ASP A 30 0.52 9.92 0.52
C ASP A 30 0.67 9.49 -0.94
N ALA A 31 1.90 9.24 -1.41
CA ALA A 31 2.14 8.77 -2.77
C ALA A 31 1.58 7.36 -2.98
N ILE A 32 1.72 6.48 -1.99
CA ILE A 32 1.15 5.13 -1.98
C ILE A 32 -0.39 5.21 -1.95
N THR A 33 -0.94 6.13 -1.14
CA THR A 33 -2.38 6.37 -1.05
C THR A 33 -2.96 6.85 -2.37
N ILE A 34 -2.31 7.79 -3.05
CA ILE A 34 -2.74 8.31 -4.35
C ILE A 34 -2.71 7.22 -5.44
N GLN A 35 -1.68 6.37 -5.44
CA GLN A 35 -1.51 5.34 -6.48
C GLN A 35 -2.40 4.11 -6.27
N PHE A 36 -2.54 3.64 -5.03
CA PHE A 36 -3.18 2.35 -4.74
C PHE A 36 -4.48 2.48 -3.94
N GLY A 37 -4.83 3.68 -3.47
CA GLY A 37 -6.08 3.93 -2.76
C GLY A 37 -6.15 3.29 -1.37
N ILE A 38 -5.01 2.92 -0.78
CA ILE A 38 -4.90 2.37 0.58
C ILE A 38 -4.35 3.42 1.53
N SER A 39 -4.78 3.35 2.79
CA SER A 39 -4.23 4.19 3.86
C SER A 39 -2.81 3.77 4.27
N GLU A 40 -2.11 4.65 4.97
CA GLU A 40 -0.84 4.34 5.63
C GLU A 40 -0.96 3.11 6.55
N ALA A 41 -2.02 3.03 7.36
CA ALA A 41 -2.24 1.90 8.25
C ALA A 41 -2.44 0.57 7.50
N GLU A 42 -3.08 0.62 6.33
CA GLU A 42 -3.18 -0.55 5.45
C GLU A 42 -1.84 -0.89 4.81
N THR A 43 -1.03 0.10 4.45
CA THR A 43 0.32 -0.09 3.90
C THR A 43 1.24 -0.77 4.91
N ILE A 44 1.22 -0.34 6.19
CA ILE A 44 2.03 -0.93 7.28
C ILE A 44 1.60 -2.37 7.60
N ALA A 45 0.36 -2.75 7.27
CA ALA A 45 -0.19 -4.07 7.54
C ALA A 45 0.02 -5.09 6.40
N LEU A 46 0.53 -4.66 5.24
CA LEU A 46 0.93 -5.54 4.12
C LEU A 46 2.21 -6.30 4.46
#